data_AF-A0A2D5MSK1-F1
#
_entry.id   AF-A0A2D5MSK1-F1
#
_cell.length_a   1.000
_cell.length_b   1.000
_cell.length_c   1.000
_cell.angle_alpha   90.00
_cell.angle_beta   90.00
_cell.angle_gamma   90.00
#
_symmetry.space_group_name_H-M   'P 1'
#
loop_
_entity.id
_entity.type
_entity.pdbx_description
1 polymer ?
#
loop_
_entity_poly.entity_id
_entity_poly.type
_entity_poly.pdbx_seq_one_letter_code
_entity_poly.pdbx_strand_id
1 'polypeptide(L)'
;MKKDDERRLHVSYIPRLITKRKQKVIYQYAQRFYTPYIFVLWILVAFDIDDCSHMKYIVPFLTVVASIHATVYKYDTYYKDLMYVMQTESIEVDWYTKMHYVTFEFIIQIFCCFVSMYWVDEVHTCMFDLNRKYQSSLFITVIMLTFVLHVGHYKQTKKQTEYFVRSSYNHLTNVDV
;
A
#
# COMPACT_ATOMS: atom_id res chain seq x y z
N MET A 1 24.12 16.09 -49.72
CA MET A 1 24.02 14.81 -48.98
C MET A 1 24.67 14.99 -47.61
N LYS A 2 23.85 15.19 -46.57
CA LYS A 2 24.30 15.19 -45.17
C LYS A 2 23.61 13.99 -44.53
N LYS A 3 24.40 13.03 -44.09
CA LYS A 3 23.96 11.74 -43.56
C LYS A 3 23.55 12.00 -42.11
N ASP A 4 22.26 12.01 -41.83
CA ASP A 4 21.74 12.20 -40.48
C ASP A 4 22.16 10.99 -39.62
N ASP A 5 22.91 11.31 -38.57
CA ASP A 5 23.34 10.40 -37.52
C ASP A 5 22.11 9.80 -36.84
N GLU A 6 21.86 8.51 -37.10
CA GLU A 6 21.05 7.64 -36.26
C GLU A 6 21.59 7.71 -34.82
N ARG A 7 21.03 8.61 -34.00
CA ARG A 7 21.10 8.49 -32.54
C ARG A 7 20.29 7.26 -32.15
N ARG A 8 20.92 6.09 -32.29
CA ARG A 8 20.48 4.85 -31.67
C ARG A 8 20.40 5.13 -30.17
N LEU A 9 19.16 5.17 -29.66
CA LEU A 9 18.88 5.05 -28.24
C LEU A 9 19.61 3.79 -27.76
N HIS A 10 20.77 3.97 -27.14
CA HIS A 10 21.47 2.92 -26.42
C HIS A 10 20.60 2.56 -25.21
N VAL A 11 19.61 1.68 -25.44
CA VAL A 11 18.89 1.00 -24.37
C VAL A 11 19.94 0.10 -23.73
N SER A 12 20.50 0.57 -22.62
CA SER A 12 21.37 -0.22 -21.78
C SER A 12 20.56 -1.38 -21.20
N TYR A 13 20.61 -2.54 -21.87
CA TYR A 13 20.12 -3.81 -21.36
C TYR A 13 21.11 -4.38 -20.34
N ILE A 14 21.43 -3.60 -19.30
CA ILE A 14 21.94 -4.23 -18.08
C ILE A 14 20.80 -5.14 -17.59
N PRO A 15 21.03 -6.44 -17.37
CA PRO A 15 20.03 -7.31 -16.79
C PRO A 15 19.80 -6.84 -15.36
N ARG A 16 18.87 -5.90 -15.18
CA ARG A 16 18.35 -5.58 -13.85
C ARG A 16 17.61 -6.82 -13.41
N LEU A 17 18.20 -7.57 -12.47
CA LEU A 17 17.58 -8.72 -11.79
C LEU A 17 16.14 -8.44 -11.35
N ILE A 18 15.80 -7.17 -11.11
CA ILE A 18 14.46 -6.71 -10.78
C ILE A 18 14.01 -5.66 -11.80
N THR A 19 12.89 -5.94 -12.48
CA THR A 19 12.27 -4.97 -13.40
C THR A 19 11.79 -3.74 -12.62
N LYS A 20 11.83 -2.55 -13.24
CA LYS A 20 11.34 -1.29 -12.62
C LYS A 20 9.92 -1.43 -12.02
N ARG A 21 9.06 -2.24 -12.66
CA ARG A 21 7.71 -2.55 -12.17
C ARG A 21 7.73 -3.30 -10.83
N LYS A 22 8.60 -4.30 -10.66
CA LYS A 22 8.75 -5.02 -9.39
C LYS A 22 9.34 -4.12 -8.30
N GLN A 23 10.29 -3.25 -8.65
CA GLN A 23 10.83 -2.25 -7.73
C GLN A 23 9.74 -1.30 -7.22
N LYS A 24 8.84 -0.83 -8.10
CA LYS A 24 7.70 0.01 -7.71
C LYS A 24 6.79 -0.69 -6.70
N VAL A 25 6.47 -1.97 -6.88
CA VAL A 25 5.62 -2.73 -5.94
C VAL A 25 6.26 -2.84 -4.56
N ILE A 26 7.56 -3.15 -4.51
CA ILE A 26 8.32 -3.25 -3.25
C ILE A 26 8.42 -1.87 -2.58
N TYR A 27 8.69 -0.82 -3.35
CA TYR A 27 8.75 0.54 -2.84
C TYR A 27 7.41 0.99 -2.27
N GLN A 28 6.31 0.74 -2.98
CA GLN A 28 4.96 1.02 -2.50
C GLN A 28 4.61 0.23 -1.23
N TYR A 29 5.14 -0.99 -1.08
CA TYR A 29 5.00 -1.76 0.16
C TYR A 29 5.77 -1.10 1.31
N ALA A 30 7.04 -0.76 1.09
CA ALA A 30 7.88 -0.11 2.10
C ALA A 30 7.29 1.22 2.57
N GLN A 31 6.72 2.01 1.66
CA GLN A 31 6.04 3.26 1.99
C GLN A 31 4.85 3.09 2.96
N ARG A 32 4.22 1.90 3.04
CA ARG A 32 3.11 1.66 3.97
C ARG A 32 3.52 1.68 5.44
N PHE A 33 4.81 1.45 5.73
CA PHE A 33 5.36 1.48 7.08
C PHE A 33 5.69 2.91 7.52
N TYR A 34 5.96 3.82 6.58
CA TYR A 34 6.24 5.22 6.86
C TYR A 34 4.92 6.00 6.95
N THR A 35 4.26 5.91 8.09
CA THR A 35 3.07 6.71 8.38
C THR A 35 3.36 7.75 9.44
N PRO A 36 2.71 8.94 9.40
CA PRO A 36 2.89 9.98 10.41
C PRO A 36 2.51 9.53 11.82
N TYR A 37 1.86 8.38 11.98
CA TYR A 37 1.48 7.81 13.28
C TYR A 37 2.67 7.26 14.08
N ILE A 38 3.79 6.94 13.42
CA ILE A 38 5.05 6.64 14.12
C ILE A 38 5.48 7.85 14.96
N PHE A 39 5.30 9.07 14.43
CA PHE A 39 5.62 10.29 15.15
C PHE A 39 4.72 10.49 16.38
N VAL A 40 3.43 10.17 16.27
CA VAL A 40 2.49 10.23 17.42
C VAL A 40 2.90 9.26 18.52
N LEU A 41 3.33 8.05 18.17
CA LEU A 41 3.81 7.08 19.15
C LEU A 41 5.12 7.51 19.80
N TRP A 42 6.05 8.07 19.02
CA TRP A 42 7.28 8.61 19.58
C TRP A 42 7.02 9.72 20.59
N ILE A 43 5.99 10.55 20.35
CA ILE A 43 5.54 11.55 21.31
C ILE A 43 4.98 10.89 22.57
N LEU A 44 4.14 9.87 22.44
CA LEU A 44 3.57 9.16 23.60
C LEU A 44 4.65 8.52 24.48
N VAL A 45 5.66 7.89 23.85
CA VAL A 45 6.83 7.34 24.53
C VAL A 45 7.66 8.45 25.17
N ALA A 46 7.86 9.58 24.49
CA ALA A 46 8.64 10.70 25.03
C ALA A 46 8.00 11.38 26.24
N PHE A 47 6.67 11.25 26.42
CA PHE A 47 5.93 11.79 27.56
C PHE A 47 5.67 10.78 28.68
N ASP A 48 6.27 9.59 28.63
CA ASP A 48 6.13 8.57 29.68
C ASP A 48 4.66 8.14 29.89
N ILE A 49 3.89 8.12 28.80
CA ILE A 49 2.50 7.63 28.77
C ILE A 49 2.51 6.17 28.29
N ASP A 50 3.50 5.39 28.71
CA ASP A 50 3.78 4.02 28.28
C ASP A 50 3.14 2.94 29.17
N ASP A 51 2.43 3.34 30.23
CA ASP A 51 1.64 2.45 31.08
C ASP A 51 0.85 1.43 30.24
N CYS A 52 1.09 0.13 30.48
CA CYS A 52 0.42 -0.96 29.76
C CYS A 52 -1.12 -0.86 29.79
N SER A 53 -1.69 -0.20 30.81
CA SER A 53 -3.14 0.03 30.90
C SER A 53 -3.65 0.96 29.79
N HIS A 54 -2.94 2.06 29.53
CA HIS A 54 -3.32 3.05 28.52
C HIS A 54 -2.94 2.59 27.11
N MET A 55 -1.76 1.98 26.97
CA MET A 55 -1.25 1.49 25.69
C MET A 55 -2.16 0.45 25.04
N LYS A 56 -2.83 -0.40 25.84
CA LYS A 56 -3.82 -1.38 25.36
C LYS A 56 -4.99 -0.75 24.58
N TYR A 57 -5.35 0.49 24.87
CA TYR A 57 -6.47 1.17 24.20
C TYR A 57 -5.99 2.18 23.16
N ILE A 58 -4.92 2.92 23.46
CA ILE A 58 -4.39 3.96 22.58
C ILE A 58 -3.84 3.36 21.29
N VAL A 59 -3.09 2.25 21.37
CA VAL A 59 -2.47 1.63 20.19
C VAL A 59 -3.51 1.12 19.18
N PRO A 60 -4.54 0.33 19.58
CA PRO A 60 -5.61 -0.07 18.65
C PRO A 60 -6.38 1.13 18.08
N PHE A 61 -6.67 2.14 18.90
CA PHE A 61 -7.37 3.33 18.44
C PHE A 61 -6.58 4.08 17.36
N LEU A 62 -5.29 4.36 17.63
CA LEU A 62 -4.40 4.98 16.65
C LEU A 62 -4.25 4.13 15.39
N THR A 63 -4.18 2.80 15.53
CA THR A 63 -4.11 1.86 14.40
C THR A 63 -5.33 2.00 13.49
N VAL A 64 -6.54 2.08 14.07
CA VAL A 64 -7.79 2.21 13.31
C VAL A 64 -7.85 3.56 12.61
N VAL A 65 -7.61 4.66 13.33
CA VAL A 65 -7.61 6.02 12.75
C VAL A 65 -6.58 6.13 11.62
N ALA A 66 -5.38 5.58 11.84
CA ALA A 66 -4.32 5.53 10.84
C ALA A 66 -4.72 4.77 9.58
N SER A 67 -5.35 3.62 9.77
CA SER A 67 -5.78 2.76 8.69
C SER A 67 -6.92 3.39 7.90
N ILE A 68 -7.87 4.07 8.55
CA ILE A 68 -8.94 4.82 7.88
C ILE A 68 -8.33 5.94 7.03
N HIS A 69 -7.49 6.80 7.63
CA HIS A 69 -6.91 7.94 6.94
C HIS A 69 -6.09 7.51 5.72
N ALA A 70 -5.21 6.51 5.88
CA ALA A 70 -4.40 6.00 4.79
C ALA A 70 -5.24 5.36 3.67
N THR A 71 -6.32 4.65 4.03
CA THR A 71 -7.22 4.01 3.06
C THR A 71 -7.96 5.05 2.23
N VAL A 72 -8.52 6.07 2.88
CA VAL A 72 -9.22 7.18 2.21
C VAL A 72 -8.26 7.91 1.27
N TYR A 73 -7.06 8.25 1.75
CA TYR A 73 -6.06 8.94 0.94
C TYR A 73 -5.64 8.14 -0.30
N LYS A 74 -5.40 6.83 -0.15
CA LYS A 74 -5.03 5.96 -1.27
C LYS A 74 -6.17 5.75 -2.25
N TYR A 75 -7.40 5.59 -1.76
CA TYR A 75 -8.56 5.46 -2.62
C TYR A 75 -8.80 6.74 -3.44
N ASP A 76 -8.69 7.91 -2.82
CA ASP A 76 -8.80 9.20 -3.53
C ASP A 76 -7.70 9.36 -4.59
N THR A 77 -6.45 9.01 -4.24
CA THR A 77 -5.33 9.01 -5.20
C THR A 77 -5.59 8.05 -6.36
N TYR A 78 -6.05 6.83 -6.07
CA TYR A 78 -6.38 5.83 -7.08
C TYR A 78 -7.52 6.29 -8.00
N TYR A 79 -8.57 6.90 -7.43
CA TYR A 79 -9.69 7.42 -8.18
C TYR A 79 -9.27 8.55 -9.13
N LYS A 80 -8.46 9.50 -8.63
CA LYS A 80 -7.87 10.57 -9.45
C LYS A 80 -6.98 10.03 -10.56
N ASP A 81 -6.09 9.09 -10.25
CA ASP A 81 -5.25 8.44 -11.26
C ASP A 81 -6.09 7.79 -12.36
N LEU A 82 -7.19 7.13 -11.99
CA LEU A 82 -8.10 6.51 -12.94
C LEU A 82 -8.79 7.55 -13.83
N MET A 83 -9.26 8.67 -13.24
CA MET A 83 -9.85 9.80 -13.98
C MET A 83 -8.87 10.38 -15.00
N TYR A 84 -7.60 10.58 -14.61
CA TYR A 84 -6.57 11.09 -15.52
C TYR A 84 -6.30 10.15 -16.68
N VAL A 85 -6.24 8.84 -16.43
CA VAL A 85 -5.97 7.86 -17.50
C VAL A 85 -7.17 7.71 -18.45
N MET A 86 -8.39 7.82 -17.93
CA MET A 86 -9.62 7.75 -18.72
C MET A 86 -10.01 9.09 -19.36
N GLN A 87 -9.33 10.19 -19.03
CA GLN A 87 -9.63 11.54 -19.51
C GLN A 87 -11.09 11.94 -19.28
N THR A 88 -11.65 11.58 -18.11
CA THR A 88 -13.06 11.83 -17.75
C THR A 88 -13.17 12.61 -16.44
N GLU A 89 -14.23 13.41 -16.30
CA GLU A 89 -14.54 14.17 -15.09
C GLU A 89 -15.16 13.30 -13.99
N SER A 90 -15.74 12.15 -14.33
CA SER A 90 -16.31 11.22 -13.36
C SER A 90 -16.24 9.78 -13.84
N ILE A 91 -16.06 8.87 -12.88
CA ILE A 91 -16.06 7.43 -13.10
C ILE A 91 -17.05 6.78 -12.14
N GLU A 92 -17.98 6.00 -12.70
CA GLU A 92 -18.83 5.11 -11.92
C GLU A 92 -18.07 3.82 -11.61
N VAL A 93 -17.54 3.75 -10.39
CA VAL A 93 -16.95 2.50 -9.86
C VAL A 93 -18.05 1.76 -9.10
N ASP A 94 -18.31 0.53 -9.52
CA ASP A 94 -19.26 -0.35 -8.84
C ASP A 94 -18.94 -0.48 -7.34
N TRP A 95 -20.00 -0.53 -6.53
CA TRP A 95 -19.92 -0.57 -5.08
C TRP A 95 -19.11 -1.76 -4.57
N TYR A 96 -19.26 -2.95 -5.18
CA TYR A 96 -18.50 -4.12 -4.76
C TYR A 96 -17.00 -3.94 -4.98
N THR A 97 -16.62 -3.32 -6.11
CA THR A 97 -15.22 -3.00 -6.40
C THR A 97 -14.66 -1.98 -5.41
N LYS A 98 -15.44 -0.93 -5.10
CA LYS A 98 -15.06 0.07 -4.11
C LYS A 98 -14.85 -0.54 -2.72
N MET A 99 -15.81 -1.34 -2.25
CA MET A 99 -15.74 -1.98 -0.94
C MET A 99 -14.61 -2.99 -0.86
N HIS A 100 -14.37 -3.75 -1.92
CA HIS A 100 -13.23 -4.66 -1.99
C HIS A 100 -11.91 -3.89 -1.87
N TYR A 101 -11.74 -2.79 -2.61
CA TYR A 101 -10.55 -1.96 -2.54
C TYR A 101 -10.32 -1.43 -1.12
N VAL A 102 -11.33 -0.78 -0.56
CA VAL A 102 -11.27 -0.15 0.77
C VAL A 102 -10.98 -1.19 1.85
N THR A 103 -11.64 -2.34 1.80
CA THR A 103 -11.46 -3.40 2.81
C THR A 103 -10.04 -3.97 2.79
N PHE A 104 -9.50 -4.27 1.60
CA PHE A 104 -8.14 -4.80 1.49
C PHE A 104 -7.09 -3.77 1.90
N GLU A 105 -7.22 -2.52 1.46
CA GLU A 105 -6.30 -1.46 1.88
C GLU A 105 -6.32 -1.24 3.38
N PHE A 106 -7.51 -1.23 3.98
CA PHE A 106 -7.69 -1.09 5.42
C PHE A 106 -7.03 -2.23 6.20
N ILE A 107 -7.28 -3.49 5.81
CA ILE A 107 -6.70 -4.67 6.46
C ILE A 107 -5.17 -4.67 6.34
N ILE A 108 -4.64 -4.39 5.14
CA ILE A 108 -3.19 -4.32 4.93
C ILE A 108 -2.59 -3.23 5.82
N GLN A 109 -3.25 -2.06 5.91
CA GLN A 109 -2.74 -0.96 6.71
C GLN A 109 -2.77 -1.26 8.21
N ILE A 110 -3.81 -1.94 8.71
CA ILE A 110 -3.86 -2.41 10.11
C ILE A 110 -2.63 -3.26 10.41
N PHE A 111 -2.35 -4.25 9.56
CA PHE A 111 -1.21 -5.12 9.79
C PHE A 111 0.13 -4.40 9.62
N CYS A 112 0.27 -3.47 8.68
CA CYS A 112 1.47 -2.65 8.56
C CYS A 112 1.69 -1.78 9.80
N CYS A 113 0.63 -1.17 10.33
CA CYS A 113 0.66 -0.41 11.58
C CYS A 113 1.08 -1.32 12.75
N PHE A 114 0.46 -2.49 12.87
CA PHE A 114 0.81 -3.49 13.88
C PHE A 114 2.29 -3.88 13.83
N VAL A 115 2.79 -4.23 12.65
CA VAL A 115 4.21 -4.58 12.44
C VAL A 115 5.13 -3.40 12.79
N SER A 116 4.76 -2.18 12.41
CA SER A 116 5.57 -0.98 12.70
C SER A 116 5.67 -0.73 14.21
N MET A 117 4.61 -1.04 14.96
CA MET A 117 4.53 -0.84 16.41
C MET A 117 5.01 -2.03 17.22
N TYR A 118 5.15 -3.20 16.62
CA TYR A 118 5.38 -4.46 17.33
C TYR A 118 6.61 -4.44 18.25
N TRP A 119 7.66 -3.73 17.84
CA TRP A 119 8.92 -3.58 18.58
C TRP A 119 9.05 -2.24 19.31
N VAL A 120 8.04 -1.38 19.23
CA VAL A 120 8.00 -0.13 20.00
C VAL A 120 7.57 -0.49 21.42
N ASP A 121 8.44 -0.21 22.39
CA ASP A 121 8.15 -0.07 23.81
C ASP A 121 7.22 -1.14 24.41
N GLU A 122 7.68 -2.40 24.43
CA GLU A 122 6.97 -3.50 25.11
C GLU A 122 5.49 -3.70 24.70
N VAL A 123 5.06 -3.12 23.58
CA VAL A 123 3.67 -3.21 23.11
C VAL A 123 3.24 -4.67 22.92
N HIS A 124 4.15 -5.53 22.49
CA HIS A 124 3.91 -6.96 22.32
C HIS A 124 3.74 -7.71 23.66
N THR A 125 4.40 -7.31 24.73
CA THR A 125 4.18 -7.87 26.08
C THR A 125 2.89 -7.32 26.68
N CYS A 126 2.63 -6.02 26.57
CA CYS A 126 1.38 -5.42 27.06
C CYS A 126 0.12 -5.97 26.36
N MET A 127 0.16 -6.23 25.04
CA MET A 127 -1.04 -6.65 24.29
C MET A 127 -1.30 -8.17 24.26
N PHE A 128 -0.28 -9.03 24.20
CA PHE A 128 -0.49 -10.45 23.90
C PHE A 128 0.12 -11.43 24.91
N ASP A 129 0.91 -10.96 25.88
CA ASP A 129 1.61 -11.80 26.86
C ASP A 129 2.28 -13.04 26.22
N LEU A 130 2.88 -12.83 25.03
CA LEU A 130 3.42 -13.90 24.21
C LEU A 130 4.82 -14.28 24.70
N ASN A 131 5.08 -15.59 24.81
CA ASN A 131 6.42 -16.09 25.08
C ASN A 131 7.40 -15.68 23.96
N ARG A 132 8.60 -15.23 24.36
CA ARG A 132 9.65 -14.64 23.50
C ARG A 132 9.95 -15.44 22.23
N LYS A 133 9.86 -16.78 22.30
CA LYS A 133 10.08 -17.67 21.15
C LYS A 133 9.03 -17.48 20.04
N TYR A 134 7.78 -17.22 20.39
CA TYR A 134 6.69 -17.04 19.43
C TYR A 134 6.60 -15.61 18.92
N GLN A 135 7.16 -14.63 19.63
CA GLN A 135 7.10 -13.22 19.25
C GLN A 135 7.77 -12.96 17.89
N SER A 136 8.98 -13.49 17.67
CA SER A 136 9.70 -13.33 16.39
C SER A 136 9.01 -14.09 15.25
N SER A 137 8.50 -15.29 15.53
CA SER A 137 7.75 -16.07 14.54
C SER A 137 6.46 -15.37 14.13
N LEU A 138 5.71 -14.79 15.06
CA LEU A 138 4.50 -14.03 14.77
C LEU A 138 4.83 -12.82 13.90
N PHE A 139 5.86 -12.06 14.27
CA PHE A 139 6.31 -10.90 13.53
C PHE A 139 6.66 -11.22 12.06
N ILE A 140 7.46 -12.27 11.83
CA ILE A 140 7.83 -12.71 10.48
C ILE A 140 6.60 -13.18 9.70
N THR A 141 5.72 -13.97 10.34
CA THR A 141 4.48 -14.45 9.70
C THR A 141 3.58 -13.29 9.28
N VAL A 142 3.39 -12.29 10.14
CA VAL A 142 2.56 -11.12 9.81
C VAL A 142 3.19 -10.32 8.67
N ILE A 143 4.51 -10.10 8.67
CA ILE A 143 5.22 -9.42 7.56
C ILE A 143 5.04 -10.15 6.23
N MET A 144 5.18 -11.48 6.24
CA MET A 144 5.03 -12.27 5.03
C MET A 144 3.59 -12.23 4.54
N LEU A 145 2.62 -12.33 5.44
CA LEU A 145 1.20 -12.23 5.14
C LEU A 145 0.85 -10.86 4.55
N THR A 146 1.34 -9.76 5.14
CA THR A 146 1.09 -8.40 4.62
C THR A 146 1.67 -8.20 3.25
N PHE A 147 2.86 -8.75 2.99
CA PHE A 147 3.46 -8.66 1.67
C PHE A 147 2.65 -9.43 0.62
N VAL A 148 2.18 -10.65 0.95
CA VAL A 148 1.32 -11.45 0.06
C VAL A 148 0.00 -10.71 -0.22
N LEU A 149 -0.64 -10.16 0.81
CA LEU A 149 -1.86 -9.37 0.67
C LEU A 149 -1.63 -8.13 -0.19
N HIS A 150 -0.54 -7.40 0.00
CA HIS A 150 -0.16 -6.24 -0.81
C HIS A 150 0.03 -6.62 -2.28
N VAL A 151 0.75 -7.71 -2.57
CA VAL A 151 0.95 -8.18 -3.95
C VAL A 151 -0.38 -8.62 -4.58
N GLY A 152 -1.23 -9.33 -3.82
CA GLY A 152 -2.55 -9.74 -4.26
C GLY A 152 -3.45 -8.54 -4.61
N HIS A 153 -3.54 -7.59 -3.67
CA HIS A 153 -4.30 -6.36 -3.84
C HIS A 153 -3.77 -5.51 -5.02
N TYR A 154 -2.45 -5.40 -5.18
CA TYR A 154 -1.84 -4.72 -6.32
C TYR A 154 -2.22 -5.37 -7.66
N LYS A 155 -2.17 -6.71 -7.74
CA LYS A 155 -2.56 -7.43 -8.96
C LYS A 155 -4.03 -7.23 -9.30
N GLN A 156 -4.90 -7.29 -8.30
CA GLN A 156 -6.34 -7.11 -8.48
C GLN A 156 -6.67 -5.68 -8.93
N THR A 157 -6.12 -4.68 -8.25
CA THR A 157 -6.29 -3.27 -8.61
C THR A 157 -5.80 -3.01 -10.03
N LYS A 158 -4.63 -3.54 -10.41
CA LYS A 158 -4.11 -3.41 -11.78
C LYS A 158 -5.06 -4.01 -12.81
N LYS A 159 -5.63 -5.20 -12.56
CA LYS A 159 -6.58 -5.85 -13.46
C LYS A 159 -7.84 -5.01 -13.64
N GLN A 160 -8.35 -4.40 -12.56
CA GLN A 160 -9.50 -3.51 -12.60
C GLN A 160 -9.19 -2.22 -13.37
N THR A 161 -8.03 -1.59 -13.12
CA THR A 161 -7.59 -0.42 -13.89
C THR A 161 -7.50 -0.74 -15.38
N GLU A 162 -6.88 -1.86 -15.76
CA GLU A 162 -6.79 -2.29 -17.16
C GLU A 162 -8.16 -2.53 -17.80
N TYR A 163 -9.11 -3.08 -17.03
CA TYR A 163 -10.49 -3.26 -17.49
C TYR A 163 -11.18 -1.92 -17.76
N PHE A 164 -11.11 -0.96 -16.84
CA PHE A 164 -11.70 0.38 -17.01
C PHE A 164 -11.07 1.12 -18.20
N VAL A 165 -9.74 1.11 -18.28
CA VAL A 165 -9.01 1.74 -19.39
C VAL A 165 -9.42 1.14 -20.72
N ARG A 166 -9.42 -0.20 -20.84
CA ARG A 166 -9.84 -0.87 -22.08
C ARG A 166 -11.27 -0.53 -22.44
N SER A 167 -12.19 -0.55 -21.46
CA SER A 167 -13.58 -0.18 -21.66
C SER A 167 -13.74 1.24 -22.20
N SER A 168 -13.00 2.20 -21.64
CA SER A 168 -12.99 3.59 -22.12
C SER A 168 -12.48 3.73 -23.55
N TYR A 169 -11.41 3.02 -23.93
CA TYR A 169 -10.80 3.16 -25.26
C TYR A 169 -11.36 2.20 -26.32
N ASN A 170 -12.33 1.34 -25.99
CA ASN A 170 -12.94 0.41 -26.94
C ASN A 170 -13.54 1.10 -28.18
N HIS A 171 -13.98 2.36 -28.05
CA HIS A 171 -14.52 3.14 -29.17
C HIS A 171 -13.43 3.53 -30.19
N LEU A 172 -12.16 3.61 -29.80
CA LEU A 172 -11.04 3.89 -30.71
C LEU A 172 -10.59 2.65 -31.49
N THR A 173 -10.76 1.45 -30.93
CA THR A 173 -10.39 0.19 -31.60
C THR A 173 -11.40 -0.27 -32.66
N ASN A 174 -12.60 0.31 -32.67
CA ASN A 174 -13.65 0.03 -33.66
C ASN A 174 -13.74 1.10 -34.75
N VAL A 175 -12.78 2.03 -34.81
CA VAL A 175 -12.66 2.94 -35.96
C VAL A 175 -11.90 2.17 -37.04
N ASP A 176 -12.67 1.64 -37.99
CA ASP A 176 -12.21 0.83 -39.11
C ASP A 176 -11.03 1.46 -39.87
N VAL A 177 -10.04 0.60 -40.16
CA VAL A 177 -9.03 0.78 -41.22
C VAL A 177 -9.65 0.41 -42.56
#